data_AF-I0KWX1-F1
#
_entry.id   AF-I0KWX1-F1
#
_cell.length_a   1.000
_cell.length_b   1.000
_cell.length_c   1.000
_cell.angle_alpha   90.00
_cell.angle_beta   90.00
_cell.angle_gamma   90.00
#
_symmetry.space_group_name_H-M   'P 1'
#
loop_
_entity.id
_entity.type
_entity.pdbx_description
1 polymer ?
#
loop_
_entity_poly.entity_id
_entity_poly.type
_entity_poly.pdbx_seq_one_letter_code
_entity_poly.pdbx_strand_id
1 'polypeptide(L)'
;MEVGGVTAPGCWRERVTVMRARRLVAVATVAVGIVALSGCRAEPGVAAYVGDHRITQDAVTAVLDDLRAKNPTPPAEDPSTAAQPPLPGPAQVASVLVLGEVCARVSKEKNYQPRAQVSPEQAAQQFGLAPDTRYVRSVAELYTCLSGVPAGEAVAPTEKELADVVAAGRKAAKIPANVSDEDAARQLDGEQSREQLRAALATRRSLVEAVESYDVTVNPRYRPLEFPVLTFEGNAPAVSVPLGEAGTDTVTDVSTPDATPSSGNPDAEGTAS
;
A
#
# COMPACT_ATOMS: atom_id res chain seq x y z
N MET A 1 -27.01 46.49 -49.15
CA MET A 1 -26.68 46.61 -50.58
C MET A 1 -26.54 45.19 -51.08
N GLU A 2 -27.61 44.58 -51.56
CA GLU A 2 -28.34 44.79 -52.83
C GLU A 2 -28.05 43.56 -53.72
N VAL A 3 -28.95 42.58 -53.71
CA VAL A 3 -30.00 42.23 -54.71
C VAL A 3 -29.52 41.69 -56.06
N GLY A 4 -30.23 40.65 -56.51
CA GLY A 4 -30.39 40.20 -57.90
C GLY A 4 -29.84 38.79 -58.11
N GLY A 5 -30.62 37.72 -58.27
CA GLY A 5 -31.87 37.52 -59.03
C GLY A 5 -31.52 36.69 -60.29
N VAL A 6 -32.12 35.53 -60.58
CA VAL A 6 -33.34 35.32 -61.43
C VAL A 6 -33.41 33.79 -61.69
N THR A 7 -34.34 32.98 -61.14
CA THR A 7 -35.67 32.49 -61.63
C THR A 7 -35.71 31.92 -63.06
N ALA A 8 -35.94 30.62 -63.33
CA ALA A 8 -37.16 29.76 -63.31
C ALA A 8 -37.33 29.09 -64.73
N PRO A 9 -38.36 28.30 -65.14
CA PRO A 9 -39.49 27.63 -64.45
C PRO A 9 -39.81 26.18 -64.94
N GLY A 10 -40.85 25.55 -64.33
CA GLY A 10 -41.71 24.49 -64.90
C GLY A 10 -41.31 23.04 -64.54
N CYS A 11 -42.20 22.11 -64.20
CA CYS A 11 -43.60 21.92 -64.59
C CYS A 11 -44.34 21.04 -63.55
N TRP A 12 -45.66 21.20 -63.48
CA TRP A 12 -46.62 20.53 -62.59
C TRP A 12 -46.86 19.03 -62.89
N ARG A 13 -47.20 18.23 -61.86
CA ARG A 13 -48.42 17.37 -61.83
C ARG A 13 -48.65 16.67 -60.47
N GLU A 14 -49.92 16.65 -60.08
CA GLU A 14 -50.49 16.06 -58.85
C GLU A 14 -50.65 14.53 -58.87
N ARG A 15 -50.62 13.95 -57.64
CA ARG A 15 -51.33 12.79 -57.02
C ARG A 15 -51.58 11.53 -57.89
N VAL A 16 -51.37 10.31 -57.39
CA VAL A 16 -52.28 9.56 -56.48
C VAL A 16 -51.54 8.41 -55.78
N THR A 17 -52.00 8.14 -54.56
CA THR A 17 -51.70 7.06 -53.58
C THR A 17 -51.47 5.65 -54.13
N VAL A 18 -50.50 4.93 -53.56
CA VAL A 18 -50.62 3.49 -53.24
C VAL A 18 -49.89 3.20 -51.92
N MET A 19 -50.64 2.76 -50.90
CA MET A 19 -50.09 2.11 -49.70
C MET A 19 -49.31 0.86 -50.10
N ARG A 20 -48.04 0.77 -49.70
CA ARG A 20 -47.36 -0.52 -49.57
C ARG A 20 -46.71 -0.57 -48.20
N ALA A 21 -47.41 -1.24 -47.28
CA ALA A 21 -46.91 -1.66 -45.99
C ALA A 21 -45.55 -2.36 -46.17
N ARG A 22 -44.48 -1.70 -45.74
CA ARG A 22 -43.16 -2.31 -45.63
C ARG A 22 -42.93 -2.63 -44.16
N ARG A 23 -43.09 -3.93 -43.91
CA ARG A 23 -42.65 -4.75 -42.77
C ARG A 23 -41.66 -4.03 -41.85
N LEU A 24 -42.09 -3.83 -40.61
CA LEU A 24 -41.23 -3.50 -39.47
C LEU A 24 -40.18 -4.61 -39.34
N VAL A 25 -38.93 -4.28 -39.67
CA VAL A 25 -37.78 -5.08 -39.28
C VAL A 25 -37.42 -4.65 -37.87
N ALA A 26 -37.75 -5.49 -36.89
CA ALA A 26 -37.27 -5.35 -35.53
C ALA A 26 -35.75 -5.52 -35.54
N VAL A 27 -35.03 -4.40 -35.45
CA VAL A 27 -33.59 -4.40 -35.21
C VAL A 27 -33.40 -4.81 -33.76
N ALA A 28 -33.06 -6.07 -33.53
CA ALA A 28 -32.54 -6.52 -32.25
C ALA A 28 -31.18 -5.85 -32.04
N THR A 29 -31.19 -4.67 -31.42
CA THR A 29 -29.98 -4.06 -30.87
C THR A 29 -29.48 -4.95 -29.75
N VAL A 30 -28.49 -5.79 -30.05
CA VAL A 30 -27.66 -6.41 -29.03
C VAL A 30 -26.86 -5.27 -28.39
N ALA A 31 -27.40 -4.73 -27.30
CA ALA A 31 -26.65 -3.86 -26.42
C ALA A 31 -25.52 -4.71 -25.82
N VAL A 32 -24.33 -4.62 -26.40
CA VAL A 32 -23.10 -5.05 -25.74
C VAL A 32 -22.88 -4.09 -24.58
N GLY A 33 -23.51 -4.40 -23.46
CA GLY A 33 -23.21 -3.79 -22.19
C GLY A 33 -21.80 -4.17 -21.80
N ILE A 34 -20.82 -3.34 -22.18
CA ILE A 34 -19.54 -3.30 -21.48
C ILE A 34 -19.87 -2.70 -20.11
N VAL A 35 -20.33 -3.58 -19.21
CA VAL A 35 -20.35 -3.28 -17.78
C VAL A 35 -18.88 -3.16 -17.42
N ALA A 36 -18.41 -1.93 -17.33
CA ALA A 36 -17.17 -1.63 -16.63
C ALA A 36 -17.41 -2.08 -15.19
N LEU A 37 -16.99 -3.32 -14.87
CA LEU A 37 -16.71 -3.70 -13.51
C LEU A 37 -15.57 -2.79 -13.06
N SER A 38 -15.90 -1.62 -12.52
CA SER A 38 -15.05 -0.88 -11.59
C SER A 38 -14.96 -1.63 -10.24
N GLY A 39 -14.89 -2.95 -10.30
CA GLY A 39 -14.85 -3.86 -9.16
C GLY A 39 -13.42 -4.33 -8.95
N CYS A 40 -12.80 -3.83 -7.88
CA CYS A 40 -11.54 -4.28 -7.30
C CYS A 40 -10.35 -4.25 -8.28
N ARG A 41 -9.63 -3.12 -8.30
CA ARG A 41 -8.38 -2.87 -9.03
C ARG A 41 -7.18 -3.70 -8.50
N ALA A 42 -7.41 -4.97 -8.16
CA ALA A 42 -6.38 -5.91 -7.72
C ALA A 42 -6.05 -6.85 -8.88
N GLU A 43 -5.17 -6.38 -9.78
CA GLU A 43 -4.60 -7.24 -10.82
C GLU A 43 -3.66 -8.25 -10.15
N PRO A 44 -3.83 -9.57 -10.32
CA PRO A 44 -3.16 -10.61 -9.52
C PRO A 44 -1.62 -10.65 -9.65
N GLY A 45 -1.04 -9.88 -10.57
CA GLY A 45 0.41 -9.73 -10.74
C GLY A 45 1.01 -8.42 -10.22
N VAL A 46 0.21 -7.53 -9.64
CA VAL A 46 0.67 -6.21 -9.18
C VAL A 46 0.75 -6.19 -7.66
N ALA A 47 1.90 -5.80 -7.13
CA ALA A 47 2.13 -5.59 -5.70
C ALA A 47 1.61 -4.21 -5.25
N ALA A 48 1.85 -3.18 -6.06
CA ALA A 48 1.36 -1.83 -5.82
C ALA A 48 1.30 -1.00 -7.10
N TYR A 49 0.45 0.02 -7.08
CA TYR A 49 0.42 1.10 -8.08
C TYR A 49 0.92 2.39 -7.43
N VAL A 50 1.70 3.16 -8.20
CA VAL A 50 2.08 4.54 -7.90
C VAL A 50 1.64 5.38 -9.10
N GLY A 51 0.48 6.03 -9.02
CA GLY A 51 -0.25 6.56 -10.17
C GLY A 51 -0.42 5.49 -11.25
N ASP A 52 0.12 5.74 -12.44
CA ASP A 52 0.06 4.78 -13.57
C ASP A 52 1.19 3.73 -13.58
N HIS A 53 2.18 3.83 -12.69
CA HIS A 53 3.26 2.85 -12.62
C HIS A 53 2.90 1.65 -11.78
N ARG A 54 3.34 0.48 -12.23
CA ARG A 54 3.04 -0.81 -11.63
C ARG A 54 4.32 -1.41 -11.06
N ILE A 55 4.31 -1.68 -9.77
CA ILE A 55 5.31 -2.52 -9.12
C ILE A 55 4.74 -3.95 -9.10
N THR A 56 5.36 -4.86 -9.84
CA THR A 56 4.84 -6.23 -10.01
C THR A 56 5.24 -7.16 -8.86
N GLN A 57 4.46 -8.22 -8.66
CA GLN A 57 4.83 -9.28 -7.72
C GLN A 57 6.12 -10.00 -8.15
N ASP A 58 6.38 -10.10 -9.45
CA ASP A 58 7.63 -10.66 -9.97
C ASP A 58 8.84 -9.80 -9.60
N ALA A 59 8.70 -8.46 -9.59
CA ALA A 59 9.76 -7.57 -9.13
C ALA A 59 10.10 -7.80 -7.64
N VAL A 60 9.07 -7.94 -6.80
CA VAL A 60 9.25 -8.28 -5.36
C VAL A 60 9.93 -9.65 -5.22
N THR A 61 9.46 -10.65 -5.96
CA THR A 61 9.96 -12.02 -5.91
C THR A 61 11.42 -12.09 -6.35
N ALA A 62 11.79 -11.41 -7.44
CA ALA A 62 13.16 -11.36 -7.93
C ALA A 62 14.13 -10.74 -6.92
N VAL A 63 13.70 -9.74 -6.15
CA VAL A 63 14.52 -9.14 -5.08
C VAL A 63 14.69 -10.14 -3.92
N LEU A 64 13.63 -10.86 -3.55
CA LEU A 64 13.69 -11.89 -2.50
C LEU A 64 14.57 -13.09 -2.90
N ASP A 65 14.51 -13.51 -4.16
CA ASP A 65 15.37 -14.57 -4.69
C ASP A 65 16.84 -14.15 -4.67
N ASP A 66 17.16 -12.92 -5.09
CA ASP A 66 18.52 -12.38 -5.05
C ASP A 66 19.05 -12.25 -3.62
N LEU A 67 18.20 -11.81 -2.67
CA LEU A 67 18.52 -11.78 -1.24
C LEU A 67 18.90 -13.17 -0.71
N ARG A 68 18.06 -14.19 -0.97
CA ARG A 68 18.31 -15.57 -0.51
C ARG A 68 19.55 -16.18 -1.14
N ALA A 69 19.78 -15.93 -2.43
CA ALA A 69 20.93 -16.47 -3.15
C ALA A 69 22.26 -15.93 -2.61
N LYS A 70 22.30 -14.66 -2.18
CA LYS A 70 23.53 -13.97 -1.75
C LYS A 70 23.74 -13.93 -0.23
N ASN A 71 22.73 -14.34 0.54
CA ASN A 71 22.80 -14.42 1.99
C ASN A 71 22.33 -15.82 2.44
N PRO A 72 23.08 -16.88 2.09
CA PRO A 72 22.69 -18.24 2.43
C PRO A 72 22.69 -18.43 3.95
N THR A 73 21.59 -18.98 4.49
CA THR A 73 21.52 -19.35 5.90
C THR A 73 22.53 -20.48 6.17
N PRO A 74 23.43 -20.33 7.15
CA PRO A 74 24.33 -21.41 7.54
C PRO A 74 23.53 -22.65 7.98
N PRO A 75 24.01 -23.88 7.73
CA PRO A 75 23.38 -25.07 8.26
C PRO A 75 23.28 -25.00 9.79
N ALA A 76 22.14 -25.43 10.33
CA ALA A 76 21.77 -25.28 11.75
C ALA A 76 22.61 -26.09 12.76
N GLU A 77 23.75 -26.65 12.33
CA GLU A 77 24.53 -27.62 13.08
C GLU A 77 25.68 -27.00 13.89
N ASP A 78 25.94 -25.70 13.75
CA ASP A 78 27.02 -25.02 14.47
C ASP A 78 26.49 -23.99 15.49
N PRO A 79 26.41 -24.36 16.79
CA PRO A 79 25.93 -23.48 17.85
C PRO A 79 26.86 -22.30 18.14
N SER A 80 28.02 -22.20 17.47
CA SER A 80 28.95 -21.07 17.57
C SER A 80 28.68 -19.95 16.55
N THR A 81 27.78 -20.15 15.60
CA THR A 81 27.45 -19.14 14.60
C THR A 81 26.53 -18.09 15.22
N ALA A 82 26.99 -16.84 15.27
CA ALA A 82 26.13 -15.71 15.64
C ALA A 82 24.85 -15.74 14.77
N ALA A 83 23.68 -15.63 15.41
CA ALA A 83 22.41 -15.65 14.71
C ALA A 83 22.40 -14.55 13.64
N GLN A 84 22.28 -14.93 12.37
CA GLN A 84 22.19 -13.95 11.30
C GLN A 84 20.88 -13.16 11.44
N PRO A 85 20.90 -11.85 11.15
CA PRO A 85 19.67 -11.07 11.13
C PRO A 85 18.68 -11.69 10.12
N PRO A 86 17.38 -11.70 10.43
CA PRO A 86 16.38 -12.26 9.53
C PRO A 86 16.38 -11.48 8.21
N LEU A 87 16.28 -12.21 7.10
CA LEU A 87 16.15 -11.59 5.78
C LEU A 87 14.86 -10.76 5.68
N PRO A 88 14.87 -9.64 4.94
CA PRO A 88 13.67 -8.85 4.67
C PRO A 88 12.54 -9.69 4.06
N GLY A 89 11.33 -9.52 4.59
CA GLY A 89 10.13 -10.18 4.07
C GLY A 89 9.55 -9.49 2.83
N PRO A 90 8.54 -10.10 2.17
CA PRO A 90 7.92 -9.54 0.97
C PRO A 90 7.35 -8.13 1.14
N ALA A 91 6.71 -7.85 2.28
CA ALA A 91 6.17 -6.52 2.57
C ALA A 91 7.28 -5.46 2.72
N GLN A 92 8.42 -5.81 3.32
CA GLN A 92 9.55 -4.90 3.48
C GLN A 92 10.23 -4.61 2.13
N VAL A 93 10.31 -5.60 1.24
CA VAL A 93 10.77 -5.38 -0.14
C VAL A 93 9.79 -4.47 -0.89
N ALA A 94 8.50 -4.77 -0.82
CA ALA A 94 7.47 -3.95 -1.47
C ALA A 94 7.48 -2.50 -0.97
N SER A 95 7.65 -2.26 0.34
CA SER A 95 7.64 -0.90 0.89
C SER A 95 8.84 -0.07 0.41
N VAL A 96 10.03 -0.67 0.29
CA VAL A 96 11.21 -0.02 -0.30
C VAL A 96 10.97 0.34 -1.76
N LEU A 97 10.42 -0.58 -2.56
CA LEU A 97 10.16 -0.33 -3.99
C LEU A 97 9.10 0.76 -4.18
N VAL A 98 8.02 0.72 -3.40
CA VAL A 98 6.93 1.71 -3.48
C VAL A 98 7.41 3.09 -3.08
N LEU A 99 8.05 3.21 -1.92
CA LEU A 99 8.53 4.52 -1.47
C LEU A 99 9.68 5.03 -2.34
N GLY A 100 10.50 4.15 -2.91
CA GLY A 100 11.54 4.50 -3.88
C GLY A 100 10.96 5.18 -5.12
N GLU A 101 9.90 4.61 -5.69
CA GLU A 101 9.19 5.20 -6.84
C GLU A 101 8.53 6.54 -6.48
N VAL A 102 7.86 6.62 -5.32
CA VAL A 102 7.27 7.89 -4.83
C VAL A 102 8.36 8.96 -4.66
N CYS A 103 9.48 8.62 -4.04
CA CYS A 103 10.59 9.55 -3.82
C CYS A 103 11.20 10.02 -5.14
N ALA A 104 11.41 9.12 -6.10
CA ALA A 104 11.97 9.46 -7.40
C ALA A 104 11.07 10.45 -8.16
N ARG A 105 9.75 10.26 -8.10
CA ARG A 105 8.78 11.16 -8.73
C ARG A 105 8.73 12.53 -8.09
N VAL A 106 8.56 12.59 -6.77
CA VAL A 106 8.50 13.88 -6.07
C VAL A 106 9.79 14.65 -6.26
N SER A 107 10.94 13.96 -6.22
CA SER A 107 12.24 14.60 -6.42
C SER A 107 12.38 15.15 -7.84
N LYS A 108 11.94 14.40 -8.85
CA LYS A 108 11.95 14.87 -10.24
C LYS A 108 10.99 16.04 -10.45
N GLU A 109 9.77 15.98 -9.92
CA GLU A 109 8.75 17.02 -10.10
C GLU A 109 9.14 18.31 -9.39
N LYS A 110 9.62 18.22 -8.15
CA LYS A 110 10.01 19.37 -7.34
C LYS A 110 11.47 19.80 -7.52
N ASN A 111 12.21 19.11 -8.38
CA ASN A 111 13.64 19.31 -8.61
C ASN A 111 14.49 19.17 -7.33
N TYR A 112 14.10 18.28 -6.42
CA TYR A 112 14.91 17.98 -5.25
C TYR A 112 16.19 17.27 -5.65
N GLN A 113 17.28 17.65 -4.98
CA GLN A 113 18.59 17.06 -5.17
C GLN A 113 19.00 16.35 -3.89
N PRO A 114 19.56 15.12 -3.98
CA PRO A 114 20.13 14.44 -2.82
C PRO A 114 21.12 15.34 -2.08
N ARG A 115 21.00 15.37 -0.75
CA ARG A 115 21.94 16.12 0.13
C ARG A 115 22.98 15.22 0.75
N ALA A 116 22.71 13.93 0.78
CA ALA A 116 23.62 12.88 1.20
C ALA A 116 23.60 11.74 0.19
N GLN A 117 24.65 10.93 0.22
CA GLN A 117 24.78 9.76 -0.64
C GLN A 117 24.95 8.56 0.29
N VAL A 118 24.05 7.60 0.18
CA VAL A 118 24.13 6.33 0.92
C VAL A 118 24.66 5.29 -0.05
N SER A 119 25.80 4.68 0.29
CA SER A 119 26.37 3.63 -0.55
C SER A 119 25.72 2.27 -0.26
N PRO A 120 25.73 1.32 -1.22
CA PRO A 120 25.29 -0.04 -0.96
C PRO A 120 26.03 -0.71 0.22
N GLU A 121 27.31 -0.40 0.42
CA GLU A 121 28.10 -0.94 1.54
C GLU A 121 27.59 -0.42 2.89
N GLN A 122 27.25 0.86 2.98
CA GLN A 122 26.68 1.46 4.20
C GLN A 122 25.31 0.83 4.53
N ALA A 123 24.45 0.69 3.52
CA ALA A 123 23.17 0.03 3.69
C ALA A 123 23.35 -1.46 4.09
N ALA A 124 24.24 -2.19 3.42
CA ALA A 124 24.55 -3.58 3.77
C ALA A 124 24.99 -3.75 5.23
N GLN A 125 25.87 -2.87 5.73
CA GLN A 125 26.32 -2.90 7.12
C GLN A 125 25.17 -2.73 8.11
N GLN A 126 24.24 -1.81 7.82
CA GLN A 126 23.06 -1.58 8.66
C GLN A 126 22.18 -2.83 8.79
N PHE A 127 22.02 -3.59 7.71
CA PHE A 127 21.11 -4.75 7.67
C PHE A 127 21.84 -6.10 7.86
N GLY A 128 23.17 -6.11 7.90
CA GLY A 128 23.96 -7.35 7.93
C GLY A 128 23.79 -8.20 6.67
N LEU A 129 23.64 -7.56 5.51
CA LEU A 129 23.38 -8.21 4.21
C LEU A 129 24.55 -8.02 3.24
N ALA A 130 24.61 -8.86 2.22
CA ALA A 130 25.56 -8.70 1.11
C ALA A 130 25.29 -7.38 0.33
N PRO A 131 26.32 -6.54 0.08
CA PRO A 131 26.18 -5.22 -0.51
C PRO A 131 25.76 -5.23 -1.98
N ASP A 132 26.00 -6.34 -2.67
CA ASP A 132 25.68 -6.51 -4.08
C ASP A 132 24.25 -7.03 -4.31
N THR A 133 23.42 -7.14 -3.27
CA THR A 133 22.01 -7.53 -3.43
C THR A 133 21.18 -6.41 -4.07
N ARG A 134 20.12 -6.76 -4.78
CA ARG A 134 19.14 -5.82 -5.33
C ARG A 134 18.46 -5.03 -4.23
N TYR A 135 18.11 -5.68 -3.13
CA TYR A 135 17.48 -5.04 -1.99
C TYR A 135 18.35 -3.94 -1.39
N VAL A 136 19.62 -4.23 -1.10
CA VAL A 136 20.55 -3.26 -0.52
C VAL A 136 20.76 -2.06 -1.45
N ARG A 137 20.87 -2.30 -2.76
CA ARG A 137 20.94 -1.22 -3.75
C ARG A 137 19.68 -0.35 -3.75
N SER A 138 18.49 -0.95 -3.77
CA SER A 138 17.23 -0.19 -3.70
C SER A 138 17.09 0.60 -2.39
N VAL A 139 17.56 0.08 -1.27
CA VAL A 139 17.58 0.79 0.01
C VAL A 139 18.55 1.97 -0.03
N ALA A 140 19.75 1.79 -0.56
CA ALA A 140 20.75 2.85 -0.70
C ALA A 140 20.24 3.98 -1.62
N GLU A 141 19.61 3.62 -2.75
CA GLU A 141 18.97 4.55 -3.67
C GLU A 141 17.82 5.33 -3.00
N LEU A 142 16.96 4.62 -2.25
CA LEU A 142 15.86 5.23 -1.50
C LEU A 142 16.37 6.25 -0.47
N TYR A 143 17.31 5.87 0.40
CA TYR A 143 17.83 6.80 1.41
C TYR A 143 18.60 7.98 0.79
N THR A 144 19.31 7.75 -0.32
CA THR A 144 19.93 8.83 -1.09
C THR A 144 18.87 9.80 -1.60
N CYS A 145 17.77 9.30 -2.17
CA CYS A 145 16.66 10.13 -2.63
C CYS A 145 16.00 10.89 -1.48
N LEU A 146 15.67 10.22 -0.38
CA LEU A 146 15.03 10.82 0.79
C LEU A 146 15.87 11.92 1.43
N SER A 147 17.20 11.85 1.32
CA SER A 147 18.09 12.91 1.81
C SER A 147 17.85 14.28 1.13
N GLY A 148 17.29 14.28 -0.08
CA GLY A 148 16.96 15.49 -0.83
C GLY A 148 15.58 16.05 -0.52
N VAL A 149 14.68 15.23 0.03
CA VAL A 149 13.30 15.63 0.33
C VAL A 149 13.30 16.45 1.63
N PRO A 150 12.76 17.68 1.63
CA PRO A 150 12.72 18.50 2.84
C PRO A 150 11.80 17.86 3.88
N ALA A 151 12.33 17.51 5.05
CA ALA A 151 11.50 17.27 6.22
C ALA A 151 10.78 18.59 6.55
N GLY A 152 9.47 18.53 6.80
CA GLY A 152 8.69 19.69 7.24
C GLY A 152 9.17 20.23 8.58
N GLU A 153 8.42 21.16 9.17
CA GLU A 153 8.79 21.72 10.48
C GLU A 153 8.69 20.67 11.60
N ALA A 154 9.74 20.57 12.42
CA ALA A 154 9.82 19.70 13.59
C ALA A 154 9.05 20.31 14.78
N VAL A 155 7.73 20.27 14.71
CA VAL A 155 6.85 20.75 15.80
C VAL A 155 6.65 19.69 16.89
N ALA A 156 6.12 20.11 18.04
CA ALA A 156 5.77 19.19 19.13
C ALA A 156 4.77 18.10 18.64
N PRO A 157 4.96 16.83 19.05
CA PRO A 157 4.03 15.76 18.70
C PRO A 157 2.64 16.02 19.29
N THR A 158 1.61 15.62 18.56
CA THR A 158 0.25 15.55 19.09
C THR A 158 0.10 14.37 20.06
N GLU A 159 -0.91 14.43 20.94
CA GLU A 159 -1.24 13.31 21.84
C GLU A 159 -1.50 12.01 21.06
N LYS A 160 -2.18 12.12 19.91
CA LYS A 160 -2.43 10.97 19.02
C LYS A 160 -1.13 10.40 18.46
N GLU A 161 -0.21 11.23 17.99
CA GLU A 161 1.08 10.74 17.47
C GLU A 161 1.89 10.04 18.56
N LEU A 162 1.89 10.56 19.79
CA LEU A 162 2.53 9.88 20.92
C LEU A 162 1.84 8.54 21.24
N ALA A 163 0.51 8.51 21.28
CA ALA A 163 -0.25 7.28 21.50
C ALA A 163 0.04 6.23 20.41
N ASP A 164 0.12 6.63 19.15
CA ASP A 164 0.43 5.74 18.02
C ASP A 164 1.86 5.15 18.17
N VAL A 165 2.84 5.96 18.58
CA VAL A 165 4.23 5.49 18.83
C VAL A 165 4.29 4.57 20.06
N VAL A 166 3.53 4.86 21.12
CA VAL A 166 3.41 3.98 22.29
C VAL A 166 2.81 2.64 21.89
N ALA A 167 1.74 2.65 21.10
CA ALA A 167 1.11 1.42 20.59
C ALA A 167 2.08 0.60 19.72
N ALA A 168 2.87 1.26 18.86
CA ALA A 168 3.92 0.60 18.08
C ALA A 168 4.98 -0.05 19.00
N GLY A 169 5.42 0.66 20.04
CA GLY A 169 6.36 0.15 21.02
C GLY A 169 5.82 -1.04 21.83
N ARG A 170 4.52 -1.06 22.16
CA ARG A 170 3.83 -2.19 22.80
C ARG A 170 3.82 -3.42 21.89
N LYS A 171 3.37 -3.22 20.64
CA LYS A 171 3.30 -4.28 19.62
C LYS A 171 4.67 -4.93 19.38
N ALA A 172 5.73 -4.13 19.43
CA ALA A 172 7.11 -4.59 19.27
C ALA A 172 7.77 -5.07 20.59
N ALA A 173 7.04 -5.11 21.70
CA ALA A 173 7.56 -5.40 23.03
C ALA A 173 8.76 -4.53 23.46
N LYS A 174 8.84 -3.30 22.93
CA LYS A 174 9.85 -2.28 23.27
C LYS A 174 9.43 -1.38 24.41
N ILE A 175 8.13 -1.31 24.71
CA ILE A 175 7.59 -0.60 25.87
C ILE A 175 6.95 -1.62 26.82
N PRO A 176 7.56 -1.89 27.99
CA PRO A 176 7.10 -2.90 28.93
C PRO A 176 5.68 -2.66 29.45
N ALA A 177 4.84 -3.70 29.50
CA ALA A 177 3.42 -3.60 29.84
C ALA A 177 3.12 -2.97 31.22
N ASN A 178 4.10 -2.90 32.12
CA ASN A 178 3.99 -2.27 33.44
C ASN A 178 4.24 -0.75 33.44
N VAL A 179 4.74 -0.18 32.34
CA VAL A 179 4.88 1.28 32.17
C VAL A 179 3.51 1.82 31.76
N SER A 180 3.05 2.95 32.29
CA SER A 180 1.80 3.56 31.83
C SER A 180 1.97 4.24 30.46
N ASP A 181 0.90 4.42 29.70
CA ASP A 181 0.99 5.09 28.39
C ASP A 181 1.40 6.56 28.54
N GLU A 182 1.00 7.22 29.63
CA GLU A 182 1.43 8.59 29.96
C GLU A 182 2.94 8.65 30.23
N ASP A 183 3.48 7.72 31.03
CA ASP A 183 4.92 7.66 31.30
C ASP A 183 5.72 7.39 30.03
N ALA A 184 5.23 6.47 29.19
CA ALA A 184 5.85 6.14 27.92
C ALA A 184 5.84 7.35 26.97
N ALA A 185 4.71 8.07 26.85
CA ALA A 185 4.62 9.28 26.04
C ALA A 185 5.56 10.39 26.55
N ARG A 186 5.65 10.59 27.87
CA ARG A 186 6.58 11.56 28.49
C ARG A 186 8.04 11.20 28.22
N GLN A 187 8.37 9.91 28.23
CA GLN A 187 9.72 9.44 27.89
C GLN A 187 10.05 9.69 26.41
N LEU A 188 9.10 9.42 25.50
CA LEU A 188 9.27 9.60 24.06
C LEU A 188 9.47 11.07 23.66
N ASP A 189 8.78 12.02 24.30
CA ASP A 189 9.01 13.47 24.10
C ASP A 189 10.03 14.08 25.09
N GLY A 190 10.75 13.22 25.82
CA GLY A 190 11.83 13.58 26.73
C GLY A 190 13.07 14.08 26.01
N GLU A 191 13.98 14.76 26.73
CA GLU A 191 15.14 15.46 26.13
C GLU A 191 16.01 14.60 25.22
N GLN A 192 16.14 13.30 25.52
CA GLN A 192 16.99 12.37 24.76
C GLN A 192 16.44 11.98 23.39
N SER A 193 15.11 11.84 23.27
CA SER A 193 14.45 11.33 22.05
C SER A 193 13.64 12.40 21.31
N ARG A 194 13.35 13.53 21.96
CA ARG A 194 12.49 14.62 21.44
C ARG A 194 12.86 15.06 20.03
N GLU A 195 14.13 15.37 19.80
CA GLU A 195 14.57 15.88 18.50
C GLU A 195 14.38 14.83 17.39
N GLN A 196 14.79 13.58 17.67
CA GLN A 196 14.66 12.49 16.72
C GLN A 196 13.20 12.15 16.42
N LEU A 197 12.34 12.14 17.43
CA LEU A 197 10.91 11.90 17.27
C LEU A 197 10.25 12.99 16.43
N ARG A 198 10.53 14.26 16.73
CA ARG A 198 9.94 15.40 16.00
C ARG A 198 10.42 15.46 14.55
N ALA A 199 11.70 15.20 14.30
CA ALA A 199 12.23 15.06 12.95
C ALA A 199 11.56 13.92 12.19
N ALA A 200 11.40 12.74 12.81
CA ALA A 200 10.75 11.61 12.18
C ALA A 200 9.27 11.85 11.88
N LEU A 201 8.53 12.52 12.77
CA LEU A 201 7.14 12.91 12.53
C LEU A 201 7.01 13.97 11.43
N ALA A 202 7.95 14.92 11.35
CA ALA A 202 8.01 15.87 10.25
C ALA A 202 8.28 15.18 8.90
N THR A 203 9.23 14.25 8.85
CA THR A 203 9.48 13.41 7.67
C THR A 203 8.25 12.57 7.32
N ARG A 204 7.60 11.95 8.31
CA ARG A 204 6.38 11.16 8.10
C ARG A 204 5.30 11.99 7.42
N ARG A 205 5.01 13.19 7.92
CA ARG A 205 3.98 14.07 7.35
C ARG A 205 4.28 14.43 5.90
N SER A 206 5.52 14.83 5.60
CA SER A 206 5.94 15.16 4.23
C SER A 206 5.81 13.97 3.28
N LEU A 207 6.18 12.77 3.73
CA LEU A 207 6.08 11.56 2.91
C LEU A 207 4.65 11.06 2.75
N VAL A 208 3.79 11.21 3.76
CA VAL A 208 2.36 10.91 3.65
C VAL A 208 1.71 11.81 2.59
N GLU A 209 1.98 13.11 2.61
CA GLU A 209 1.48 14.04 1.59
C GLU A 209 1.94 13.63 0.19
N ALA A 210 3.21 13.22 0.03
CA ALA A 210 3.71 12.72 -1.24
C ALA A 210 3.00 11.42 -1.68
N VAL A 211 2.83 10.45 -0.77
CA VAL A 211 2.14 9.17 -1.05
C VAL A 211 0.69 9.40 -1.46
N GLU A 212 -0.02 10.30 -0.76
CA GLU A 212 -1.40 10.69 -1.10
C GLU A 212 -1.47 11.38 -2.47
N SER A 213 -0.52 12.25 -2.81
CA SER A 213 -0.50 12.97 -4.09
C SER A 213 -0.30 12.08 -5.33
N TYR A 214 0.26 10.88 -5.16
CA TYR A 214 0.53 9.93 -6.25
C TYR A 214 -0.43 8.73 -6.26
N ASP A 215 -1.56 8.79 -5.55
CA ASP A 215 -2.61 7.76 -5.56
C ASP A 215 -2.06 6.34 -5.34
N VAL A 216 -1.19 6.17 -4.34
CA VAL A 216 -0.59 4.87 -4.05
C VAL A 216 -1.67 3.87 -3.63
N THR A 217 -1.79 2.78 -4.40
CA THR A 217 -2.75 1.69 -4.13
C THR A 217 -1.97 0.40 -3.93
N VAL A 218 -2.23 -0.33 -2.84
CA VAL A 218 -1.45 -1.54 -2.52
C VAL A 218 -2.32 -2.79 -2.59
N ASN A 219 -1.76 -3.85 -3.16
CA ASN A 219 -2.42 -5.14 -3.20
C ASN A 219 -2.75 -5.62 -1.78
N PRO A 220 -3.99 -6.07 -1.50
CA PRO A 220 -4.42 -6.48 -0.17
C PRO A 220 -3.49 -7.47 0.55
N ARG A 221 -2.76 -8.31 -0.19
CA ARG A 221 -1.76 -9.24 0.35
C ARG A 221 -0.64 -8.56 1.13
N TYR A 222 -0.31 -7.32 0.81
CA TYR A 222 0.78 -6.56 1.44
C TYR A 222 0.27 -5.55 2.49
N ARG A 223 -1.04 -5.44 2.71
CA ARG A 223 -1.61 -4.45 3.64
C ARG A 223 -1.59 -4.94 5.10
N PRO A 224 -1.37 -4.03 6.08
CA PRO A 224 -0.92 -2.66 5.88
C PRO A 224 0.53 -2.62 5.38
N LEU A 225 0.80 -1.80 4.36
CA LEU A 225 2.16 -1.60 3.86
C LEU A 225 2.70 -0.30 4.44
N GLU A 226 3.84 -0.39 5.12
CA GLU A 226 4.43 0.75 5.82
C GLU A 226 5.95 0.78 5.64
N PHE A 227 6.52 1.99 5.67
CA PHE A 227 7.97 2.19 5.69
C PHE A 227 8.40 2.91 6.98
N PRO A 228 9.31 2.33 7.78
CA PRO A 228 9.75 2.95 9.03
C PRO A 228 10.67 4.15 8.76
N VAL A 229 10.34 5.31 9.34
CA VAL A 229 11.19 6.51 9.37
C VAL A 229 11.86 6.71 10.72
N LEU A 230 11.35 6.05 11.76
CA LEU A 230 12.01 5.88 13.05
C LEU A 230 11.84 4.44 13.50
N THR A 231 12.89 3.88 14.10
CA THR A 231 12.84 2.55 14.70
C THR A 231 13.31 2.62 16.15
N PHE A 232 12.74 1.75 16.98
CA PHE A 232 13.30 1.38 18.27
C PHE A 232 14.53 0.49 18.07
N GLU A 233 15.27 0.28 19.15
CA GLU A 233 16.38 -0.68 19.18
C GLU A 233 15.97 -2.05 18.63
N GLY A 234 16.84 -2.66 17.81
CA GLY A 234 16.56 -3.93 17.13
C GLY A 234 15.63 -3.78 15.92
N ASN A 235 15.60 -2.61 15.28
CA ASN A 235 14.90 -2.33 14.01
C ASN A 235 13.37 -2.47 14.06
N ALA A 236 12.76 -2.36 15.23
CA ALA A 236 11.30 -2.35 15.35
C ALA A 236 10.73 -0.97 14.96
N PRO A 237 9.72 -0.87 14.06
CA PRO A 237 9.15 0.43 13.68
C PRO A 237 8.57 1.20 14.87
N ALA A 238 8.95 2.47 14.99
CA ALA A 238 8.41 3.40 15.98
C ALA A 238 7.51 4.46 15.33
N VAL A 239 7.98 5.02 14.20
CA VAL A 239 7.21 5.94 13.35
C VAL A 239 7.28 5.40 11.92
N SER A 240 6.13 5.17 11.32
CA SER A 240 6.03 4.62 9.97
C SER A 240 5.21 5.51 9.04
N VAL A 241 5.61 5.55 7.77
CA VAL A 241 4.84 6.13 6.67
C VAL A 241 3.93 5.04 6.11
N PRO A 242 2.59 5.19 6.17
CA PRO A 242 1.68 4.30 5.46
C PRO A 242 1.85 4.48 3.95
N LEU A 243 1.93 3.36 3.23
CA LEU A 243 2.04 3.32 1.78
C LEU A 243 0.74 2.73 1.23
N GLY A 244 -0.18 3.61 0.84
CA GLY A 244 -1.53 3.22 0.41
C GLY A 244 -2.49 2.95 1.57
N GLU A 245 -3.44 2.05 1.36
CA GLU A 245 -4.59 1.90 2.25
C GLU A 245 -4.24 1.16 3.55
N ALA A 246 -4.95 1.53 4.62
CA ALA A 246 -4.89 0.82 5.89
C ALA A 246 -5.25 -0.68 5.73
N GLY A 247 -4.69 -1.51 6.59
CA GLY A 247 -5.11 -2.90 6.70
C GLY A 247 -6.60 -2.96 7.02
N THR A 248 -7.34 -3.81 6.30
CA THR A 248 -8.71 -4.11 6.69
C THR A 248 -8.63 -4.94 7.96
N ASP A 249 -9.01 -4.37 9.10
CA ASP A 249 -9.30 -5.16 10.30
C ASP A 249 -10.22 -6.31 9.89
N THR A 250 -9.86 -7.50 10.38
CA THR A 250 -10.43 -8.81 10.03
C THR A 250 -11.94 -8.76 9.83
N VAL A 251 -12.41 -9.31 8.70
CA VAL A 251 -13.78 -9.79 8.57
C VAL A 251 -14.00 -10.81 9.67
N THR A 252 -14.70 -10.44 10.74
CA THR A 252 -15.27 -11.42 11.67
C THR A 252 -16.33 -12.18 10.89
N ASP A 253 -16.06 -13.46 10.64
CA ASP A 253 -17.01 -14.37 10.01
C ASP A 253 -18.31 -14.38 10.81
N VAL A 254 -19.33 -13.70 10.30
CA VAL A 254 -20.72 -13.81 10.77
C VAL A 254 -21.35 -14.98 10.04
N SER A 255 -20.88 -16.19 10.32
CA SER A 255 -21.56 -17.44 9.97
C SER A 255 -21.18 -18.52 10.97
N THR A 256 -21.66 -18.37 12.20
CA THR A 256 -22.11 -19.56 12.93
C THR A 256 -23.60 -19.70 12.65
N PRO A 257 -24.04 -20.66 11.82
CA PRO A 257 -25.46 -20.98 11.71
C PRO A 257 -25.96 -21.42 13.09
N ASP A 258 -27.06 -20.83 13.55
CA ASP A 258 -27.79 -21.32 14.72
C ASP A 258 -28.03 -22.83 14.56
N ALA A 259 -27.59 -23.60 15.55
CA ALA A 259 -27.91 -25.01 15.63
C ALA A 259 -29.43 -25.15 15.68
N THR A 260 -30.02 -25.65 14.59
CA THR A 260 -31.44 -25.96 14.52
C THR A 260 -31.76 -27.01 15.59
N PRO A 261 -32.73 -26.79 16.50
CA PRO A 261 -33.12 -27.82 17.45
C PRO A 261 -33.69 -29.00 16.66
N SER A 262 -33.04 -30.15 16.79
CA SER A 262 -33.52 -31.40 16.22
C SER A 262 -34.82 -31.78 16.91
N SER A 263 -35.93 -31.57 16.20
CA SER A 263 -37.22 -32.16 16.53
C SER A 263 -37.11 -33.67 16.41
N GLY A 264 -37.03 -34.35 17.55
CA GLY A 264 -37.10 -35.80 17.65
C GLY A 264 -38.03 -36.20 18.80
N ASN A 265 -39.31 -36.33 18.51
CA ASN A 265 -40.23 -37.21 19.23
C ASN A 265 -41.18 -37.79 18.16
N PRO A 266 -41.62 -39.06 18.25
CA PRO A 266 -42.48 -39.48 19.36
C PRO A 266 -42.36 -40.94 19.87
N ASP A 267 -42.78 -41.09 21.14
CA ASP A 267 -43.62 -42.13 21.75
C ASP A 267 -43.19 -43.59 21.96
N ALA A 268 -43.77 -44.11 23.07
CA ALA A 268 -43.94 -45.49 23.54
C ALA A 268 -42.80 -46.06 24.41
N GLU A 269 -42.97 -46.68 25.59
CA GLU A 269 -44.14 -47.13 26.38
C GLU A 269 -43.57 -47.83 27.65
N GLY A 270 -44.28 -47.75 28.79
CA GLY A 270 -44.30 -48.86 29.78
C GLY A 270 -43.47 -48.78 31.08
N THR A 271 -44.18 -48.60 32.22
CA THR A 271 -44.09 -49.31 33.54
C THR A 271 -42.74 -49.47 34.24
N ALA A 272 -42.52 -49.32 35.55
CA ALA A 272 -43.30 -49.32 36.81
C ALA A 272 -42.37 -48.64 37.87
N SER A 273 -42.72 -48.25 39.10
CA SER A 273 -43.83 -48.48 40.02
C SER A 273 -43.76 -47.38 41.08
#